data_AF-A0A954BWI9-F1
#
_entry.id   AF-A0A954BWI9-F1
#
_cell.length_a   1.000
_cell.length_b   1.000
_cell.length_c   1.000
_cell.angle_alpha   90.00
_cell.angle_beta   90.00
_cell.angle_gamma   90.00
#
_symmetry.space_group_name_H-M   'P 1'
#
loop_
_entity.id
_entity.type
_entity.pdbx_description
1 polymer ?
#
loop_
_entity_poly.entity_id
_entity_poly.type
_entity_poly.pdbx_seq_one_letter_code
_entity_poly.pdbx_strand_id
1 'polypeptide(L)'
;MSNETDDDQPTVRGATHTADGKELRNIWEKYRSSGDVDSRNQLTEFYYDMVRANTENIAKILIEAIEEGDLGQAGAVAFFEAMNEFDPSVHSSFEEFGSLAIRKAIVDEIRGLVGSEVTPDDLQ
;
A
#
# COMPACT_ATOMS: atom_id res chain seq x y z
N MET A 1 24.33 -21.10 -43.61
CA MET A 1 23.76 -19.77 -43.34
C MET A 1 23.16 -19.86 -41.95
N SER A 2 23.98 -19.45 -40.98
CA SER A 2 23.63 -19.35 -39.57
C SER A 2 23.14 -17.94 -39.31
N ASN A 3 22.09 -17.81 -38.51
CA ASN A 3 21.74 -16.67 -37.66
C ASN A 3 21.26 -17.38 -36.38
N GLU A 4 21.91 -17.31 -35.21
CA GLU A 4 22.07 -16.14 -34.32
C GLU A 4 20.77 -15.31 -34.29
N THR A 5 20.07 -15.09 -33.19
CA THR A 5 20.23 -15.30 -31.74
C THR A 5 18.91 -14.82 -31.13
N ASP A 6 18.48 -15.44 -30.04
CA ASP A 6 17.69 -14.85 -28.94
C ASP A 6 17.43 -16.05 -28.01
N ASP A 7 18.41 -16.50 -27.23
CA ASP A 7 18.71 -15.97 -25.89
C ASP A 7 17.47 -15.53 -25.13
N ASP A 8 16.54 -16.50 -24.96
CA ASP A 8 15.47 -16.44 -23.96
C ASP A 8 16.09 -16.56 -22.56
N GLN A 9 16.76 -15.48 -22.12
CA GLN A 9 17.14 -15.28 -20.73
C GLN A 9 15.87 -14.90 -19.95
N PRO A 10 15.39 -15.73 -19.00
CA PRO A 10 14.28 -15.35 -18.16
C PRO A 10 14.79 -14.35 -17.13
N THR A 11 14.68 -13.07 -17.45
CA THR A 11 15.00 -11.98 -16.53
C THR A 11 13.73 -11.44 -15.89
N VAL A 12 13.85 -11.27 -14.58
CA VAL A 12 12.91 -10.72 -13.60
C VAL A 12 11.85 -11.68 -13.07
N ARG A 13 12.09 -12.06 -11.81
CA ARG A 13 11.29 -12.94 -10.96
C ARG A 13 9.95 -12.27 -10.64
N GLY A 14 8.84 -12.83 -11.11
CA GLY A 14 7.51 -12.56 -10.57
C GLY A 14 6.43 -12.45 -11.64
N ALA A 15 5.62 -13.51 -11.76
CA ALA A 15 4.37 -13.60 -12.53
C ALA A 15 4.47 -13.59 -14.07
N THR A 16 4.67 -14.77 -14.66
CA THR A 16 3.60 -15.53 -15.39
C THR A 16 4.20 -16.67 -16.22
N HIS A 17 4.48 -17.78 -15.57
CA HIS A 17 4.44 -19.08 -16.23
C HIS A 17 3.43 -19.94 -15.47
N THR A 18 2.14 -19.69 -15.69
CA THR A 18 1.16 -20.76 -15.50
C THR A 18 1.08 -21.55 -16.80
N ALA A 19 0.89 -22.87 -16.68
CA ALA A 19 0.93 -23.81 -17.79
C ALA A 19 -0.14 -23.55 -18.88
N ASP A 20 -1.13 -22.68 -18.64
CA ASP A 20 -2.25 -22.43 -19.57
C ASP A 20 -2.51 -20.93 -19.81
N GLY A 21 -1.52 -20.20 -20.34
CA GLY A 21 -1.69 -18.80 -20.77
C GLY A 21 -2.83 -18.57 -21.80
N LYS A 22 -3.33 -19.64 -22.44
CA LYS A 22 -4.52 -19.61 -23.30
C LYS A 22 -5.82 -19.54 -22.49
N GLU A 23 -5.90 -20.23 -21.36
CA GLU A 23 -7.08 -20.21 -20.48
C GLU A 23 -7.24 -18.83 -19.85
N LEU A 24 -6.16 -18.26 -19.30
CA LEU A 24 -6.17 -16.91 -18.74
C LEU A 24 -6.60 -15.85 -19.79
N ARG A 25 -6.16 -15.99 -21.04
CA ARG A 25 -6.57 -15.12 -22.15
C ARG A 25 -8.08 -15.19 -22.41
N ASN A 26 -8.65 -16.39 -22.43
CA ASN A 26 -10.09 -16.57 -22.63
C ASN A 26 -10.91 -15.94 -21.49
N ILE A 27 -10.45 -16.09 -20.24
CA ILE A 27 -11.10 -15.48 -19.07
C ILE A 27 -11.09 -13.94 -19.20
N TRP A 28 -9.95 -13.37 -19.62
CA TRP A 28 -9.85 -11.93 -19.91
C TRP A 28 -10.79 -11.48 -21.04
N GLU A 29 -10.86 -12.21 -22.16
CA GLU A 29 -11.77 -11.88 -23.27
C GLU A 29 -13.24 -11.92 -22.83
N LYS A 30 -13.63 -12.91 -22.02
CA LYS A 30 -14.97 -13.00 -21.45
C LYS A 30 -15.26 -11.83 -20.51
N TYR A 31 -14.35 -11.51 -19.58
CA TYR A 31 -14.49 -10.36 -18.70
C TYR A 31 -14.63 -9.03 -19.48
N ARG A 32 -13.81 -8.83 -20.51
CA ARG A 32 -13.81 -7.60 -21.32
C ARG A 32 -15.04 -7.45 -22.21
N SER A 33 -15.58 -8.55 -22.71
CA SER A 33 -16.72 -8.51 -23.63
C SER A 33 -18.08 -8.35 -22.92
N SER A 34 -18.25 -8.91 -21.72
CA SER A 34 -19.54 -8.93 -21.03
C SER A 34 -19.54 -8.41 -19.61
N GLY A 35 -18.37 -8.12 -19.00
CA GLY A 35 -18.28 -7.76 -17.59
C GLY A 35 -18.68 -8.91 -16.65
N ASP A 36 -18.59 -10.14 -17.13
CA ASP A 36 -19.03 -11.35 -16.42
C ASP A 36 -18.39 -11.48 -15.03
N VAL A 37 -19.26 -11.68 -14.03
CA VAL A 37 -18.86 -11.74 -12.61
C VAL A 37 -17.97 -12.95 -12.33
N ASP A 38 -18.24 -14.09 -12.97
CA ASP A 38 -17.44 -15.31 -12.77
C ASP A 38 -16.03 -15.12 -13.30
N SER A 39 -15.90 -14.54 -14.50
CA SER A 39 -14.60 -14.19 -15.10
C SER A 39 -13.85 -13.19 -14.23
N ARG A 40 -14.52 -12.18 -13.68
CA ARG A 40 -13.91 -11.24 -12.72
C ARG A 40 -13.38 -11.96 -11.49
N ASN A 41 -14.17 -12.86 -10.90
CA ASN A 41 -13.77 -13.58 -9.68
C ASN A 41 -12.55 -14.47 -9.95
N GLN A 42 -12.52 -15.19 -11.08
CA GLN A 42 -11.35 -15.98 -11.49
C GLN A 42 -10.09 -15.13 -11.68
N LEU A 43 -10.22 -13.96 -12.31
CA LEU A 43 -9.10 -13.02 -12.43
C LEU A 43 -8.65 -12.51 -11.05
N THR A 44 -9.58 -12.15 -10.17
CA THR A 44 -9.25 -11.71 -8.81
C THR A 44 -8.48 -12.78 -8.05
N GLU A 45 -8.95 -14.03 -8.06
CA GLU A 45 -8.25 -15.14 -7.40
C GLU A 45 -6.86 -15.36 -7.98
N PHE A 46 -6.74 -15.35 -9.31
CA PHE A 46 -5.47 -15.54 -10.00
C PHE A 46 -4.44 -14.45 -9.65
N TYR A 47 -4.86 -13.19 -9.56
CA TYR A 47 -3.98 -12.06 -9.29
C TYR A 47 -3.90 -11.68 -7.81
N TYR A 48 -4.63 -12.36 -6.92
CA TYR A 48 -4.68 -12.00 -5.50
C TYR A 48 -3.30 -12.00 -4.85
N ASP A 49 -2.48 -13.01 -5.15
CA ASP A 49 -1.11 -13.09 -4.62
C ASP A 49 -0.21 -11.95 -5.12
N MET A 50 -0.39 -11.49 -6.35
CA MET A 50 0.32 -10.32 -6.87
C MET A 50 -0.08 -9.05 -6.10
N VAL A 51 -1.38 -8.85 -5.86
CA VAL A 51 -1.88 -7.72 -5.06
C VAL A 51 -1.32 -7.79 -3.64
N ARG A 52 -1.34 -8.97 -3.02
CA ARG A 52 -0.80 -9.20 -1.67
C ARG A 52 0.69 -8.88 -1.61
N ALA A 53 1.49 -9.43 -2.51
CA ALA A 53 2.94 -9.20 -2.54
C ALA A 53 3.29 -7.71 -2.68
N ASN A 54 2.61 -7.00 -3.58
CA ASN A 54 2.81 -5.56 -3.75
C ASN A 54 2.38 -4.77 -2.50
N THR A 55 1.25 -5.13 -1.89
CA THR A 55 0.77 -4.48 -0.66
C THR A 55 1.75 -4.67 0.49
N GLU A 56 2.26 -5.90 0.68
CA GLU A 56 3.25 -6.22 1.71
C GLU A 56 4.57 -5.49 1.49
N ASN A 57 5.02 -5.37 0.24
CA ASN A 57 6.26 -4.64 -0.09
C ASN A 57 6.14 -3.15 0.19
N ILE A 58 5.06 -2.51 -0.28
CA ILE A 58 4.80 -1.09 -0.01
C ILE A 58 4.72 -0.86 1.50
N ALA A 59 3.98 -1.70 2.23
CA ALA A 59 3.87 -1.56 3.68
C ALA A 59 5.24 -1.61 4.39
N LYS A 60 6.17 -2.46 3.94
CA LYS A 60 7.53 -2.52 4.50
C LYS A 60 8.31 -1.23 4.24
N ILE A 61 8.32 -0.75 2.99
CA ILE A 61 8.98 0.52 2.61
C ILE A 61 8.46 1.66 3.48
N LEU A 62 7.14 1.74 3.64
CA LEU A 62 6.49 2.76 4.46
C LEU A 62 6.93 2.68 5.93
N ILE A 63 7.01 1.49 6.51
CA ILE A 63 7.46 1.31 7.90
C ILE A 63 8.94 1.68 8.06
N GLU A 64 9.78 1.34 7.08
CA GLU A 64 11.21 1.63 7.11
C GLU A 64 11.53 3.11 6.91
N ALA A 65 10.71 3.84 6.15
CA ALA A 65 10.88 5.27 5.89
C ALA A 65 10.48 6.16 7.09
N ILE A 66 9.72 5.63 8.05
CA ILE A 66 9.22 6.43 9.18
C ILE A 66 10.24 6.38 10.33
N GLU A 67 10.79 7.54 10.70
CA GLU A 67 11.59 7.67 11.90
C GLU A 67 10.71 7.83 13.15
N GLU A 68 10.97 7.03 14.20
CA GLU A 68 10.22 7.10 15.47
C GLU A 68 10.31 8.49 16.12
N GLY A 69 11.43 9.20 15.91
CA GLY A 69 11.66 10.55 16.43
C GLY A 69 10.66 11.57 15.89
N ASP A 70 10.35 11.52 14.59
CA ASP A 70 9.41 12.43 13.94
C ASP A 70 7.98 12.21 14.44
N LEU A 71 7.58 10.94 14.60
CA LEU A 71 6.29 10.60 15.18
C LEU A 71 6.17 11.09 16.63
N GLY A 72 7.23 10.89 17.42
CA GLY A 72 7.29 11.35 18.80
C GLY A 72 7.17 12.88 18.91
N GLN A 73 7.82 13.61 18.01
CA GLN A 73 7.75 15.07 17.96
C GLN A 73 6.35 15.57 17.56
N ALA A 74 5.74 14.99 16.51
CA ALA A 74 4.37 15.31 16.11
C ALA A 74 3.37 15.05 17.25
N GLY A 75 3.50 13.90 17.92
CA GLY A 75 2.68 13.55 19.07
C GLY A 75 2.86 14.50 20.26
N ALA A 76 4.10 14.93 20.55
CA ALA A 76 4.38 15.87 21.63
C ALA A 76 3.76 17.26 21.36
N VAL A 77 3.87 17.77 20.14
CA VAL A 77 3.24 19.04 19.75
C VAL A 77 1.71 18.98 19.94
N ALA A 78 1.08 17.93 19.41
CA ALA A 78 -0.36 17.74 19.55
C ALA A 78 -0.81 17.53 21.00
N PHE A 79 0.03 16.90 21.83
CA PHE A 79 -0.22 16.78 23.26
C PHE A 79 -0.27 18.15 23.95
N PHE A 80 0.69 19.04 23.66
CA PHE A 80 0.69 20.40 24.22
C PHE A 80 -0.51 21.22 23.76
N GLU A 81 -0.91 21.11 22.50
CA GLU A 81 -2.12 21.74 21.97
C GLU A 81 -3.37 21.22 22.69
N ALA A 82 -3.50 19.89 22.82
CA ALA A 82 -4.61 19.28 23.52
C ALA A 82 -4.69 19.71 24.99
N MET A 83 -3.56 19.87 25.68
CA MET A 83 -3.54 20.39 27.06
C MET A 83 -4.14 21.79 27.16
N ASN A 84 -3.89 22.65 26.16
CA ASN A 84 -4.39 24.03 26.16
C ASN A 84 -5.87 24.12 25.75
N GLU A 85 -6.36 23.17 24.95
CA GLU A 85 -7.73 23.17 24.41
C GLU A 85 -8.72 22.35 25.24
N PHE A 86 -8.25 21.49 26.14
CA PHE A 86 -9.11 20.59 26.89
C PHE A 86 -10.11 21.32 27.79
N ASP A 87 -11.39 21.01 27.60
CA ASP A 87 -12.48 21.47 28.47
C ASP A 87 -13.16 20.28 29.18
N PRO A 88 -13.02 20.17 30.52
CA PRO A 88 -13.63 19.09 31.30
C PRO A 88 -15.17 19.16 31.38
N SER A 89 -15.79 20.27 30.92
CA SER A 89 -17.25 20.37 30.81
C SER A 89 -17.80 19.70 29.54
N VAL A 90 -16.95 19.51 28.53
CA VAL A 90 -17.31 18.92 27.23
C VAL A 90 -16.86 17.46 27.13
N HIS A 91 -15.70 17.13 27.71
CA HIS A 91 -15.07 15.82 27.56
C HIS A 91 -15.14 14.98 28.84
N SER A 92 -15.26 13.66 28.68
CA SER A 92 -15.27 12.64 29.73
C SER A 92 -13.93 12.55 30.48
N SER A 93 -12.82 12.66 29.77
CA SER A 93 -11.47 12.69 30.34
C SER A 93 -10.46 13.30 29.36
N PHE A 94 -9.33 13.77 29.89
CA PHE A 94 -8.25 14.27 29.06
C PHE A 94 -7.57 13.12 28.29
N GLU A 95 -7.49 11.93 28.89
CA GLU A 95 -6.89 10.75 28.28
C GLU A 95 -7.60 10.37 26.97
N GLU A 96 -8.93 10.40 26.94
CA GLU A 96 -9.69 10.09 25.71
C GLU A 96 -9.49 11.17 24.63
N PHE A 97 -9.59 12.45 25.03
CA PHE A 97 -9.44 13.59 24.13
C PHE A 97 -8.01 13.71 23.57
N GLY A 98 -7.02 13.78 24.44
CA GLY A 98 -5.61 13.93 24.08
C GLY A 98 -5.09 12.74 23.30
N SER A 99 -5.48 11.51 23.66
CA SER A 99 -5.07 10.31 22.91
C SER A 99 -5.61 10.32 21.47
N LEU A 100 -6.80 10.89 21.23
CA LEU A 100 -7.33 11.07 19.88
C LEU A 100 -6.53 12.11 19.09
N ALA A 101 -6.20 13.26 19.71
CA ALA A 101 -5.42 14.32 19.07
C ALA A 101 -4.01 13.86 18.69
N ILE A 102 -3.31 13.17 19.61
CA ILE A 102 -1.97 12.60 19.39
C ILE A 102 -1.99 11.62 18.21
N ARG A 103 -2.93 10.66 18.20
CA ARG A 103 -3.06 9.71 17.09
C ARG A 103 -3.31 10.42 15.76
N LYS A 104 -4.16 11.46 15.76
CA LYS A 104 -4.46 12.21 14.54
C LYS A 104 -3.19 12.87 13.99
N ALA A 105 -2.43 13.57 14.83
CA ALA A 105 -1.19 14.23 14.43
C ALA A 105 -0.14 13.24 13.89
N ILE A 106 0.05 12.10 14.56
CA ILE A 106 0.97 11.04 14.08
C ILE A 106 0.55 10.52 12.70
N VAL A 107 -0.74 10.28 12.48
CA VAL A 107 -1.21 9.81 11.17
C VAL A 107 -1.07 10.89 10.09
N ASP A 108 -1.28 12.17 10.44
CA ASP A 108 -1.07 13.28 9.52
C ASP A 108 0.42 13.44 9.17
N GLU A 109 1.33 13.24 10.11
CA GLU A 109 2.78 13.20 9.88
C GLU A 109 3.16 12.08 8.90
N ILE A 110 2.68 10.84 9.14
CA ILE A 110 2.90 9.71 8.23
C ILE A 110 2.41 10.03 6.82
N ARG A 111 1.24 10.67 6.66
CA ARG A 111 0.74 11.08 5.33
C ARG A 111 1.64 12.11 4.66
N GLY A 112 2.21 13.02 5.43
CA GLY A 112 3.18 14.02 4.97
C GLY A 112 4.43 13.35 4.39
N LEU A 113 5.07 12.48 5.19
CA LEU A 113 6.27 11.75 4.81
C LEU A 113 6.07 10.92 3.54
N VAL A 114 4.97 10.16 3.48
CA VAL A 114 4.64 9.32 2.32
C VAL A 114 4.33 10.14 1.07
N GLY A 115 3.73 11.33 1.23
CA GLY A 115 3.44 12.24 0.14
C GLY A 115 4.66 12.95 -0.44
N SER A 116 5.77 13.03 0.30
CA SER A 116 6.99 13.75 -0.11
C SER A 116 8.14 12.88 -0.59
N GLU A 117 8.23 11.62 -0.19
CA GLU A 117 9.44 10.79 -0.41
C GLU A 117 9.27 9.55 -1.30
N VAL A 118 8.03 9.08 -1.55
CA VAL A 118 7.83 7.93 -2.44
C VAL A 118 7.83 8.39 -3.89
N THR A 119 8.96 8.26 -4.57
CA THR A 119 9.03 8.49 -6.01
C THR A 119 8.52 7.26 -6.77
N PRO A 120 7.99 7.41 -8.00
CA PRO A 120 7.57 6.26 -8.80
C PRO A 120 8.66 5.22 -9.04
N ASP A 121 9.93 5.60 -8.90
CA ASP A 121 11.08 4.70 -9.05
C ASP A 121 11.27 3.78 -7.84
N ASP A 122 10.77 4.14 -6.65
CA ASP A 122 10.82 3.31 -5.43
C ASP A 122 9.79 2.15 -5.45
N LEU A 123 8.91 2.12 -6.46
CA LEU A 123 7.84 1.13 -6.64
C LEU A 123 8.15 0.10 -7.74
N GLN A 124 9.36 0.12 -8.34
CA GLN A 124 9.79 -0.82 -9.38
C GLN A 124 10.54 -2.02 -8.80
#